data_AF-A0AAF0VCS0-F1
#
_entry.id   AF-A0AAF0VCS0-F1
#
_cell.length_a   1.000
_cell.length_b   1.000
_cell.length_c   1.000
_cell.angle_alpha   90.00
_cell.angle_beta   90.00
_cell.angle_gamma   90.00
#
_symmetry.space_group_name_H-M   'P 1'
#
loop_
_entity.id
_entity.type
_entity.pdbx_description
1 polymer ?
#
loop_
_entity_poly.entity_id
_entity_poly.type
_entity_poly.pdbx_seq_one_letter_code
_entity_poly.pdbx_strand_id
1 'polypeptide(L)' 'IEKGASYEEIKAAIKEAANGELKGILSYTEDEIVSTDLIGDNHSSIFDAKAGISLNNNFVKLV' A
#
# COMPACT_ATOMS: atom_id res chain seq x y z
N ILE A 1 15.07 2.94 -1.19
CA ILE A 1 14.73 3.86 -2.30
C ILE A 1 15.84 4.91 -2.45
N GLU A 2 16.26 5.22 -3.68
CA GLU A 2 17.35 6.17 -3.94
C GLU A 2 16.93 7.62 -3.61
N LYS A 3 15.74 8.03 -4.05
CA LYS A 3 15.09 9.25 -3.60
C LYS A 3 14.37 8.97 -2.29
N GLY A 4 14.76 9.64 -1.21
CA GLY A 4 14.12 9.49 0.08
C GLY A 4 12.68 10.00 0.07
N ALA A 5 11.81 9.35 0.84
CA ALA A 5 10.41 9.73 1.02
C ALA A 5 9.92 9.36 2.41
N SER A 6 9.00 10.15 2.94
CA SER A 6 8.25 9.80 4.15
C SER A 6 7.22 8.71 3.86
N TYR A 7 6.84 7.97 4.90
CA TYR A 7 5.82 6.92 4.76
C TYR A 7 4.46 7.47 4.30
N GLU A 8 4.10 8.68 4.73
CA GLU A 8 2.87 9.36 4.30
C GLU A 8 2.90 9.69 2.80
N GLU A 9 4.03 10.15 2.27
CA GLU A 9 4.18 10.39 0.83
C GLU A 9 4.07 9.09 0.02
N ILE A 10 4.63 7.99 0.52
CA ILE A 10 4.53 6.68 -0.12
C ILE A 10 3.07 6.19 -0.13
N LYS A 11 2.38 6.26 1.02
CA LYS A 11 0.95 5.90 1.12
C LYS A 11 0.10 6.73 0.17
N ALA A 12 0.31 8.04 0.11
CA ALA A 12 -0.42 8.94 -0.77
C ALA A 12 -0.24 8.54 -2.25
N ALA A 13 0.99 8.27 -2.67
CA ALA A 13 1.28 7.85 -4.04
C ALA A 13 0.63 6.51 -4.41
N ILE A 14 0.67 5.53 -3.50
CA ILE A 14 0.02 4.23 -3.71
C ILE A 14 -1.51 4.39 -3.79
N LYS A 15 -2.09 5.20 -2.90
CA LYS A 15 -3.53 5.49 -2.89
C LYS A 15 -3.99 6.21 -4.15
N GLU A 16 -3.20 7.13 -4.67
CA GLU A 16 -3.47 7.81 -5.95
C GLU A 16 -3.45 6.81 -7.11
N ALA A 17 -2.41 5.97 -7.19
CA ALA A 17 -2.29 4.94 -8.23
C ALA A 17 -3.46 3.93 -8.18
N ALA A 18 -3.82 3.45 -6.99
CA ALA A 18 -4.94 2.53 -6.77
C ALA A 18 -6.30 3.12 -7.18
N ASN A 19 -6.51 4.42 -6.99
CA ASN A 19 -7.75 5.10 -7.40
C ASN A 19 -7.73 5.60 -8.85
N GLY A 20 -6.55 5.66 -9.46
CA GLY A 20 -6.32 6.17 -10.80
C GLY A 20 -5.95 5.07 -11.79
N GLU A 21 -4.70 5.08 -12.24
CA GLU A 21 -4.22 4.26 -13.36
C GLU A 21 -4.31 2.74 -13.10
N LEU A 22 -4.24 2.32 -11.83
CA LEU A 22 -4.30 0.91 -11.43
C LEU A 22 -5.64 0.52 -10.82
N LYS A 23 -6.69 1.31 -11.04
CA LYS A 23 -8.01 1.02 -10.51
C LYS A 23 -8.52 -0.33 -10.99
N GLY A 24 -8.93 -1.18 -10.03
CA GLY A 24 -9.37 -2.55 -10.28
C GLY A 24 -8.22 -3.57 -10.37
N ILE A 25 -6.96 -3.13 -10.30
CA ILE A 25 -5.77 -3.99 -10.25
C ILE A 25 -5.11 -3.89 -8.88
N LEU A 26 -4.91 -2.67 -8.39
CA LEU A 26 -4.34 -2.35 -7.09
C LEU A 26 -5.42 -1.77 -6.17
N SER A 27 -5.52 -2.31 -4.96
CA SER A 27 -6.34 -1.77 -3.88
C SER A 27 -5.46 -1.20 -2.77
N TYR A 28 -6.01 -0.24 -2.01
CA TYR A 28 -5.36 0.41 -0.89
C TYR A 28 -6.30 0.35 0.32
N THR A 29 -5.80 -0.10 1.47
CA THR A 29 -6.58 -0.12 2.72
C THR A 29 -5.80 0.44 3.91
N GLU A 30 -6.55 1.07 4.82
CA GLU A 30 -6.11 1.52 6.15
C GLU A 30 -6.83 0.76 7.27
N ASP A 31 -7.60 -0.26 6.93
CA ASP A 31 -8.31 -1.10 7.89
C ASP A 31 -7.37 -2.14 8.49
N GLU A 32 -7.68 -2.61 9.71
CA GLU A 32 -6.93 -3.70 10.34
C GLU A 32 -7.44 -5.03 9.76
N ILE A 33 -6.88 -5.44 8.62
CA ILE A 33 -7.29 -6.64 7.90
C ILE A 33 -6.40 -7.85 8.26
N VAL A 34 -6.96 -9.04 8.09
CA VAL A 34 -6.24 -10.30 8.15
C VAL A 34 -6.38 -11.06 6.82
N SER A 35 -5.61 -12.13 6.64
CA SER A 35 -5.56 -12.87 5.36
C SER A 35 -6.92 -13.40 4.89
N THR A 36 -7.83 -13.73 5.82
CA THR A 36 -9.16 -14.23 5.49
C THR A 36 -10.07 -13.16 4.89
N ASP A 37 -9.83 -11.89 5.18
CA ASP A 37 -10.64 -10.78 4.65
C ASP A 37 -10.39 -10.58 3.15
N LEU A 38 -9.27 -11.09 2.63
CA LEU A 38 -8.86 -10.98 1.23
C LEU A 38 -9.33 -12.17 0.37
N ILE A 39 -9.96 -13.19 0.97
CA ILE A 39 -10.41 -14.38 0.23
C ILE A 39 -11.51 -13.97 -0.75
N GLY A 40 -11.26 -14.19 -2.05
CA GLY A 40 -12.20 -13.86 -3.11
C GLY A 40 -12.13 -12.41 -3.59
N ASP A 41 -11.17 -11.62 -3.09
CA ASP A 41 -10.84 -10.33 -3.69
C ASP A 41 -10.24 -10.55 -5.09
N ASN A 42 -10.65 -9.73 -6.06
CA ASN A 42 -10.26 -9.84 -7.46
C ASN A 42 -9.10 -8.92 -7.85
N HIS A 43 -8.66 -8.04 -6.96
CA HIS A 43 -7.48 -7.22 -7.18
C HIS A 43 -6.24 -8.10 -7.20
N SER A 44 -5.27 -7.75 -8.04
CA SER A 44 -4.00 -8.47 -8.13
C SER A 44 -3.08 -8.17 -6.95
N SER A 45 -3.26 -7.00 -6.32
CA SER A 45 -2.47 -6.56 -5.18
C SER A 45 -3.31 -5.64 -4.30
N ILE A 46 -3.12 -5.76 -2.99
CA ILE A 46 -3.82 -4.97 -1.97
C ILE A 46 -2.74 -4.48 -1.02
N PHE A 47 -2.57 -3.16 -0.95
CA PHE A 47 -1.60 -2.54 -0.05
C PHE A 47 -2.23 -2.26 1.31
N ASP A 48 -1.62 -2.80 2.36
CA ASP A 48 -1.99 -2.59 3.76
C ASP A 48 -1.12 -1.47 4.35
N ALA A 49 -1.72 -0.29 4.46
CA ALA A 49 -1.04 0.91 4.93
C ALA A 49 -0.62 0.85 6.40
N LYS A 50 -1.25 0.00 7.22
CA LYS A 50 -0.97 -0.11 8.66
C LYS A 50 0.02 -1.22 8.99
N ALA A 51 0.13 -2.25 8.15
CA ALA A 51 1.06 -3.35 8.36
C ALA A 51 2.51 -3.03 7.90
N GLY A 52 2.69 -2.03 7.04
CA GLY A 52 4.01 -1.55 6.61
C GLY A 52 4.76 -0.73 7.67
N ILE A 53 6.08 -0.58 7.48
CA ILE A 53 6.94 0.23 8.37
C ILE A 53 8.07 0.89 7.58
N SER A 54 8.35 2.16 7.90
CA SER A 54 9.50 2.91 7.40
C SER A 54 10.56 3.02 8.50
N LEU A 55 11.74 2.44 8.28
CA LEU A 55 12.86 2.55 9.23
C LEU A 55 13.56 3.91 9.11
N ASN A 56 13.70 4.38 7.87
CA ASN A 56 14.20 5.71 7.52
C ASN A 56 13.70 6.08 6.12
N ASN A 57 13.97 7.30 5.67
CA ASN A 57 13.47 7.81 4.39
C ASN A 57 13.89 6.99 3.17
N ASN A 58 14.87 6.11 3.28
CA ASN A 58 15.40 5.30 2.19
C ASN A 58 15.17 3.79 2.38
N PHE A 59 14.63 3.35 3.51
CA PHE A 59 14.44 1.94 3.83
C PHE A 59 13.05 1.68 4.42
N VAL A 60 12.19 1.04 3.62
CA VAL A 60 10.76 0.88 3.89
C VAL A 60 10.34 -0.54 3.56
N LYS A 61 9.50 -1.12 4.42
CA LYS A 61 8.78 -2.37 4.16
C LYS A 61 7.32 -2.04 3.89
N LEU A 62 6.82 -2.48 2.75
CA LEU A 62 5.43 -2.40 2.33
C LEU A 62 4.79 -3.78 2.47
N VAL A 63 3.51 -3.83 2.84
CA VAL A 63 2.72 -5.05 2.98
C VAL A 63 1.54 -4.96 2.04
#